data_AF-A0A3Q1GTF2-F1
#
_entry.id   AF-A0A3Q1GTF2-F1
#
_cell.length_a   1.000
_cell.length_b   1.000
_cell.length_c   1.000
_cell.angle_alpha   90.00
_cell.angle_beta   90.00
_cell.angle_gamma   90.00
#
_symmetry.space_group_name_H-M   'P 1'
#
loop_
_entity.id
_entity.type
_entity.pdbx_description
1 polymer ?
#
loop_
_entity_poly.entity_id
_entity_poly.type
_entity_poly.pdbx_seq_one_letter_code
_entity_poly.pdbx_strand_id
1 'polypeptide(L)'
;MSRNLLRNPSGEEQLEFWELTENGGSQWKVEEMPGDCGHDFCMDGVAKYFATSFELCLKRQVIDLLAEGYTSDQLDAQPAVSVEDWYCARTDCGCTYELTVSLLDENQEVLQEFKPEPVTLDPDSDDCSWKQVSHTFSDYGPGMRFISFEHGGQDAKFWDGWYGVRVTGSSVTVEV
;
A
#
# COMPACT_ATOMS: atom_id res chain seq x y z
N MET A 1 -3.05 -19.94 10.23
CA MET A 1 -2.82 -18.49 10.34
C MET A 1 -2.33 -18.03 8.99
N SER A 2 -3.10 -17.18 8.32
CA SER A 2 -2.66 -16.53 7.10
C SER A 2 -1.49 -15.60 7.44
N ARG A 3 -0.46 -15.57 6.58
CA ARG A 3 0.72 -14.70 6.74
C ARG A 3 0.63 -13.54 5.77
N ASN A 4 1.25 -12.41 6.11
CA ASN A 4 1.41 -11.31 5.15
C ASN A 4 2.33 -11.77 4.01
N LEU A 5 1.86 -11.60 2.77
CA LEU A 5 2.59 -11.92 1.55
C LEU A 5 3.38 -10.73 1.00
N LEU A 6 3.08 -9.51 1.44
CA LEU A 6 3.92 -8.35 1.11
C LEU A 6 5.23 -8.41 1.88
N ARG A 7 6.32 -8.11 1.18
CA ARG A 7 7.66 -8.00 1.78
C ARG A 7 7.93 -6.55 2.14
N ASN A 8 8.68 -6.34 3.21
CA ASN A 8 9.07 -5.00 3.69
C ASN A 8 7.87 -4.01 3.75
N PRO A 9 6.78 -4.33 4.46
CA PRO A 9 5.55 -3.51 4.47
C PRO A 9 5.69 -2.18 5.22
N SER A 10 6.73 -2.04 6.06
CA SER A 10 6.94 -0.85 6.92
C SER A 10 8.26 -0.12 6.64
N GLY A 11 9.07 -0.56 5.67
CA GLY A 11 10.31 0.12 5.30
C GLY A 11 11.54 -0.24 6.15
N GLU A 12 11.50 -1.35 6.90
CA GLU A 12 12.67 -1.81 7.67
C GLU A 12 13.90 -2.06 6.78
N GLU A 13 13.66 -2.53 5.56
CA GLU A 13 14.68 -2.78 4.53
C GLU A 13 14.70 -1.65 3.48
N GLN A 14 14.43 -0.40 3.90
CA GLN A 14 14.31 0.75 3.00
C GLN A 14 13.26 0.49 1.91
N LEU A 15 13.60 0.61 0.63
CA LEU A 15 12.71 0.35 -0.51
C LEU A 15 12.90 -1.04 -1.12
N GLU A 16 13.65 -1.93 -0.47
CA GLU A 16 13.82 -3.31 -0.97
C GLU A 16 12.47 -4.01 -1.15
N PHE A 17 12.41 -4.85 -2.19
CA PHE A 17 11.24 -5.58 -2.68
C PHE A 17 10.14 -4.75 -3.34
N TRP A 18 10.21 -3.42 -3.29
CA TRP A 18 9.26 -2.56 -3.97
C TRP A 18 9.78 -2.11 -5.34
N GLU A 19 8.96 -2.27 -6.38
CA GLU A 19 9.17 -1.64 -7.68
C GLU A 19 8.65 -0.20 -7.62
N LEU A 20 9.50 0.78 -7.93
CA LEU A 20 9.09 2.18 -7.98
C LEU A 20 8.54 2.48 -9.37
N THR A 21 7.22 2.52 -9.50
CA THR A 21 6.53 2.81 -10.77
C THR A 21 6.51 4.30 -11.07
N GLU A 22 6.42 5.14 -10.03
CA GLU A 22 6.60 6.60 -10.09
C GLU A 22 7.46 7.07 -8.91
N ASN A 23 8.37 8.02 -9.15
CA ASN A 23 9.30 8.50 -8.14
C ASN A 23 9.62 10.00 -8.31
N GLY A 24 8.56 10.81 -8.34
CA GLY A 24 8.65 12.25 -8.58
C GLY A 24 9.25 13.07 -7.43
N GLY A 25 9.54 14.34 -7.71
CA GLY A 25 10.02 15.32 -6.75
C GLY A 25 11.31 14.89 -6.03
N SER A 26 11.33 15.02 -4.71
CA SER A 26 12.41 14.56 -3.83
C SER A 26 12.39 13.05 -3.55
N GLN A 27 11.61 12.28 -4.33
CA GLN A 27 11.54 10.81 -4.33
C GLN A 27 10.97 10.21 -3.03
N TRP A 28 10.78 8.89 -3.01
CA TRP A 28 10.44 8.15 -1.80
C TRP A 28 11.53 8.26 -0.73
N LYS A 29 11.11 8.36 0.53
CA LYS A 29 12.00 8.27 1.69
C LYS A 29 11.38 7.39 2.77
N VAL A 30 12.22 6.65 3.48
CA VAL A 30 11.82 5.96 4.71
C VAL A 30 12.20 6.79 5.91
N GLU A 31 11.27 6.95 6.85
CA GLU A 31 11.45 7.71 8.08
C GLU A 31 10.96 6.91 9.29
N GLU A 32 11.39 7.32 10.48
CA GLU A 32 10.99 6.71 11.75
C GLU A 32 9.72 7.36 12.31
N MET A 33 8.85 6.55 12.90
CA MET A 33 7.65 6.96 13.62
C MET A 33 8.00 7.82 14.85
N PRO A 34 7.20 8.84 15.23
CA PRO A 34 5.98 9.34 14.59
C PRO A 34 6.20 10.31 13.43
N GLY A 35 7.45 10.61 13.07
CA GLY A 35 7.78 11.59 12.05
C GLY A 35 7.52 13.04 12.46
N ASP A 36 8.10 14.00 11.73
CA ASP A 36 7.82 15.43 11.96
C ASP A 36 6.36 15.75 11.64
N CYS A 37 5.68 16.51 12.51
CA CYS A 37 4.26 16.87 12.34
C CYS A 37 3.37 15.64 12.06
N GLY A 38 3.74 14.47 12.61
CA GLY A 38 3.02 13.22 12.43
C GLY A 38 2.33 12.73 13.70
N HIS A 39 1.67 11.59 13.56
CA HIS A 39 0.92 10.93 14.61
C HIS A 39 1.59 9.60 14.97
N ASP A 40 1.50 9.21 16.25
CA ASP A 40 1.86 7.87 16.67
C ASP A 40 1.00 6.82 15.96
N PHE A 41 1.60 5.69 15.62
CA PHE A 41 0.90 4.58 15.01
C PHE A 41 0.29 3.65 16.04
N CYS A 42 -0.87 3.09 15.72
CA CYS A 42 -1.68 2.32 16.66
C CYS A 42 -1.21 0.87 16.85
N MET A 43 -0.34 0.34 15.98
CA MET A 43 0.16 -1.04 16.10
C MET A 43 1.57 -1.09 16.68
N ASP A 44 1.73 -1.87 17.75
CA ASP A 44 3.03 -2.20 18.33
C ASP A 44 3.91 -2.95 17.32
N GLY A 45 5.16 -2.53 17.19
CA GLY A 45 6.16 -3.17 16.32
C GLY A 45 6.33 -2.53 14.94
N VAL A 46 5.55 -1.52 14.58
CA VAL A 46 5.77 -0.70 13.37
C VAL A 46 6.51 0.57 13.74
N ALA A 47 7.80 0.63 13.41
CA ALA A 47 8.69 1.74 13.78
C ALA A 47 8.97 2.71 12.63
N LYS A 48 8.63 2.37 11.39
CA LYS A 48 8.95 3.14 10.19
C LYS A 48 7.76 3.27 9.26
N TYR A 49 7.86 4.24 8.37
CA TYR A 49 6.91 4.49 7.28
C TYR A 49 7.63 4.99 6.03
N PHE A 50 6.94 4.90 4.90
CA PHE A 50 7.36 5.50 3.63
C PHE A 50 6.69 6.86 3.46
N ALA A 51 7.43 7.87 3.03
CA ALA A 51 6.92 9.21 2.74
C ALA A 51 7.11 9.55 1.26
N THR A 52 6.06 10.11 0.65
CA THR A 52 6.13 10.65 -0.71
C THR A 52 6.50 12.14 -0.72
N SER A 53 6.80 12.63 -1.92
CA SER A 53 7.20 14.01 -2.16
C SER A 53 6.06 14.84 -2.78
N PHE A 54 6.40 15.93 -3.45
CA PHE A 54 5.47 16.90 -4.04
C PHE A 54 5.01 16.56 -5.46
N GLU A 55 5.62 15.57 -6.09
CA GLU A 55 5.12 14.95 -7.31
C GLU A 55 4.80 13.49 -7.03
N LEU A 56 4.00 12.89 -7.91
CA LEU A 56 3.50 11.53 -7.78
C LEU A 56 4.63 10.53 -7.51
N CYS A 57 4.49 9.80 -6.41
CA CYS A 57 5.33 8.69 -6.04
C CYS A 57 4.44 7.46 -5.87
N LEU A 58 4.70 6.40 -6.64
CA LEU A 58 3.98 5.13 -6.58
C LEU A 58 4.98 3.99 -6.46
N LYS A 59 4.63 3.00 -5.64
CA LYS A 59 5.41 1.77 -5.51
C LYS A 59 4.52 0.55 -5.54
N ARG A 60 5.02 -0.52 -6.17
CA ARG A 60 4.29 -1.74 -6.47
C ARG A 60 5.02 -2.98 -5.98
N GLN A 61 4.25 -3.98 -5.56
CA GLN A 61 4.70 -5.36 -5.39
C GLN A 61 3.76 -6.30 -6.13
N VAL A 62 4.33 -7.22 -6.91
CA VAL A 62 3.58 -8.31 -7.54
C VAL A 62 3.94 -9.61 -6.83
N ILE A 63 2.94 -10.22 -6.21
CA ILE A 63 3.08 -11.47 -5.45
C ILE A 63 2.81 -12.64 -6.39
N ASP A 64 3.77 -13.55 -6.53
CA ASP A 64 3.59 -14.84 -7.22
C ASP A 64 3.10 -15.88 -6.21
N LEU A 65 1.82 -16.25 -6.30
CA LEU A 65 1.20 -17.14 -5.33
C LEU A 65 1.74 -18.57 -5.41
N LEU A 66 2.16 -19.03 -6.60
CA LEU A 66 2.77 -20.35 -6.73
C LEU A 66 4.16 -20.37 -6.09
N ALA A 67 4.94 -19.30 -6.25
CA ALA A 67 6.23 -19.14 -5.59
C ALA A 67 6.09 -19.01 -4.05
N GLU A 68 4.99 -18.43 -3.56
CA GLU A 68 4.66 -18.37 -2.13
C GLU A 68 4.18 -19.72 -1.55
N GLY A 69 4.00 -20.74 -2.39
CA GLY A 69 3.72 -22.12 -2.00
C GLY A 69 2.25 -22.56 -2.12
N TYR A 70 1.39 -21.73 -2.70
CA TYR A 70 0.00 -22.09 -2.97
C TYR A 70 -0.10 -23.00 -4.21
N THR A 71 -1.06 -23.93 -4.23
CA THR A 71 -1.33 -24.76 -5.41
C THR A 71 -2.42 -24.16 -6.28
N SER A 72 -2.42 -24.46 -7.59
CA SER A 72 -3.50 -24.02 -8.49
C SER A 72 -4.88 -24.43 -7.99
N ASP A 73 -5.05 -25.65 -7.48
CA ASP A 73 -6.33 -26.13 -6.95
C ASP A 73 -6.81 -25.30 -5.75
N GLN A 74 -5.88 -24.88 -4.87
CA GLN A 74 -6.20 -24.01 -3.74
C GLN A 74 -6.66 -22.63 -4.20
N LEU A 75 -5.98 -22.06 -5.20
CA LEU A 75 -6.30 -20.73 -5.73
C LEU A 75 -7.58 -20.73 -6.58
N ASP A 76 -7.82 -21.79 -7.33
CA ASP A 76 -9.00 -21.96 -8.19
C ASP A 76 -10.28 -22.21 -7.36
N ALA A 77 -10.12 -22.59 -6.08
CA ALA A 77 -11.21 -22.62 -5.09
C ALA A 77 -11.65 -21.22 -4.61
N GLN A 78 -11.01 -20.14 -5.10
CA GLN A 78 -11.32 -18.74 -4.78
C GLN A 78 -11.21 -18.40 -3.29
N PRO A 79 -10.05 -18.65 -2.64
CA PRO A 79 -9.83 -18.29 -1.25
C PRO A 79 -10.01 -16.78 -1.02
N ALA A 80 -10.47 -16.38 0.16
CA ALA A 80 -10.58 -14.95 0.45
C ALA A 80 -9.19 -14.29 0.41
N VAL A 81 -9.09 -13.17 -0.30
CA VAL A 81 -7.87 -12.34 -0.33
C VAL A 81 -8.16 -11.05 0.41
N SER A 82 -7.53 -10.88 1.56
CA SER A 82 -7.69 -9.70 2.41
C SER A 82 -6.49 -8.78 2.23
N VAL A 83 -6.80 -7.50 2.00
CA VAL A 83 -5.84 -6.44 1.75
C VAL A 83 -6.06 -5.34 2.76
N GLU A 84 -4.98 -4.85 3.34
CA GLU A 84 -5.01 -3.72 4.25
C GLU A 84 -3.85 -2.77 3.93
N ASP A 85 -4.08 -1.48 4.12
CA ASP A 85 -3.02 -0.48 4.09
C ASP A 85 -3.32 0.66 5.05
N TRP A 86 -2.27 1.32 5.52
CA TRP A 86 -2.39 2.48 6.40
C TRP A 86 -1.74 3.70 5.78
N TYR A 87 -2.45 4.82 5.82
CA TYR A 87 -1.98 6.08 5.29
C TYR A 87 -2.29 7.24 6.25
N CYS A 88 -1.45 8.27 6.22
CA CYS A 88 -1.69 9.52 6.93
C CYS A 88 -1.08 10.72 6.19
N ALA A 89 -1.39 11.92 6.69
CA ALA A 89 -0.81 13.17 6.23
C ALA A 89 0.00 13.82 7.35
N ARG A 90 0.74 14.88 7.02
CA ARG A 90 1.32 15.76 8.03
C ARG A 90 0.27 16.76 8.51
N THR A 91 0.42 17.29 9.72
CA THR A 91 -0.48 18.34 10.23
C THR A 91 -0.22 19.74 9.64
N ASP A 92 0.81 19.91 8.80
CA ASP A 92 1.20 21.19 8.19
C ASP A 92 1.00 21.24 6.66
N CYS A 93 0.79 20.09 6.02
CA CYS A 93 0.57 19.95 4.58
C CYS A 93 -0.41 18.82 4.26
N GLY A 94 -1.37 19.11 3.39
CA GLY A 94 -2.26 18.09 2.83
C GLY A 94 -1.59 17.24 1.77
N CYS A 95 -2.22 16.12 1.44
CA CYS A 95 -1.72 15.17 0.46
C CYS A 95 -2.86 14.41 -0.22
N THR A 96 -2.55 13.75 -1.33
CA THR A 96 -3.40 12.74 -1.95
C THR A 96 -2.84 11.35 -1.73
N TYR A 97 -3.73 10.38 -1.51
CA TYR A 97 -3.42 8.96 -1.36
C TYR A 97 -4.17 8.15 -2.44
N GLU A 98 -3.47 7.21 -3.05
CA GLU A 98 -4.00 6.30 -4.07
C GLU A 98 -3.60 4.87 -3.78
N LEU A 99 -4.52 3.92 -4.03
CA LEU A 99 -4.32 2.48 -3.91
C LEU A 99 -4.96 1.79 -5.10
N THR A 100 -4.24 0.84 -5.69
CA THR A 100 -4.77 -0.09 -6.70
C THR A 100 -4.29 -1.48 -6.36
N VAL A 101 -5.24 -2.41 -6.19
CA VAL A 101 -4.93 -3.83 -6.01
C VAL A 101 -5.67 -4.67 -7.02
N SER A 102 -4.95 -5.52 -7.74
CA SER A 102 -5.52 -6.32 -8.84
C SER A 102 -5.16 -7.80 -8.64
N LEU A 103 -6.17 -8.67 -8.73
CA LEU A 103 -6.00 -10.12 -8.84
C LEU A 103 -5.77 -10.46 -10.30
N LEU A 104 -4.69 -11.19 -10.60
CA LEU A 104 -4.26 -11.46 -11.96
C LEU A 104 -4.18 -12.96 -12.24
N ASP A 105 -4.48 -13.34 -13.48
CA ASP A 105 -4.36 -14.72 -13.97
C ASP A 105 -2.90 -15.10 -14.37
N GLU A 106 -2.71 -16.29 -14.95
CA GLU A 106 -1.39 -16.75 -15.40
C GLU A 106 -0.77 -15.89 -16.52
N ASN A 107 -1.60 -15.17 -17.28
CA ASN A 107 -1.21 -14.27 -18.36
C ASN A 107 -1.05 -12.81 -17.87
N GLN A 108 -1.21 -12.57 -16.56
CA GLN A 108 -1.27 -11.26 -15.93
C GLN A 108 -2.48 -10.41 -16.39
N GLU A 109 -3.56 -11.04 -16.83
CA GLU A 109 -4.84 -10.39 -17.09
C GLU A 109 -5.62 -10.19 -15.78
N VAL A 110 -6.30 -9.05 -15.66
CA VAL A 110 -7.05 -8.68 -14.45
C VAL A 110 -8.33 -9.52 -14.34
N LEU A 111 -8.45 -10.27 -13.24
CA LEU A 111 -9.67 -10.98 -12.85
C LEU A 111 -10.62 -10.07 -12.08
N GLN A 112 -10.07 -9.37 -11.07
CA GLN A 112 -10.80 -8.40 -10.25
C GLN A 112 -9.85 -7.30 -9.79
N GLU A 113 -10.34 -6.08 -9.68
CA GLU A 113 -9.57 -4.92 -9.26
C GLU A 113 -10.31 -4.15 -8.15
N PHE A 114 -9.55 -3.78 -7.13
CA PHE A 114 -9.96 -2.84 -6.10
C PHE A 114 -9.16 -1.55 -6.28
N LYS A 115 -9.85 -0.51 -6.74
CA LYS A 115 -9.30 0.83 -6.92
C LYS A 115 -10.28 1.86 -6.33
N PRO A 116 -10.16 2.19 -5.04
CA PRO A 116 -10.95 3.25 -4.45
C PRO A 116 -10.60 4.60 -5.10
N GLU A 117 -11.53 5.55 -5.03
CA GLU A 117 -11.25 6.94 -5.44
C GLU A 117 -10.08 7.51 -4.61
N PRO A 118 -9.18 8.30 -5.23
CA PRO A 118 -8.10 8.97 -4.51
C PRO A 118 -8.60 9.75 -3.30
N VAL A 119 -7.94 9.57 -2.16
CA VAL A 119 -8.29 10.25 -0.91
C VAL A 119 -7.46 11.51 -0.77
N THR A 120 -8.10 12.66 -0.58
CA THR A 120 -7.41 13.91 -0.23
C THR A 120 -7.52 14.14 1.27
N LEU A 121 -6.39 14.45 1.91
CA LEU A 121 -6.30 14.85 3.31
C LEU A 121 -5.90 16.31 3.39
N ASP A 122 -6.69 17.14 4.08
CA ASP A 122 -6.41 18.56 4.28
C ASP A 122 -6.29 18.88 5.78
N PRO A 123 -5.12 19.32 6.28
CA PRO A 123 -4.92 19.68 7.69
C PRO A 123 -5.87 20.76 8.23
N ASP A 124 -6.50 21.55 7.37
CA ASP A 124 -7.47 22.56 7.80
C ASP A 124 -8.86 21.93 8.10
N SER A 125 -9.14 20.72 7.61
CA SER A 125 -10.43 20.02 7.79
C SER A 125 -10.36 18.60 8.34
N ASP A 126 -9.19 17.96 8.29
CA ASP A 126 -8.93 16.59 8.71
C ASP A 126 -8.01 16.54 9.92
N ASP A 127 -8.11 15.47 10.71
CA ASP A 127 -7.19 15.21 11.82
C ASP A 127 -5.80 14.74 11.38
N CYS A 128 -5.63 14.43 10.08
CA CYS A 128 -4.42 13.90 9.45
C CYS A 128 -3.84 12.63 10.11
N SER A 129 -4.63 11.96 10.95
CA SER A 129 -4.20 10.76 11.67
C SER A 129 -4.13 9.54 10.75
N TRP A 130 -3.53 8.46 11.25
CA TRP A 130 -3.45 7.19 10.53
C TRP A 130 -4.84 6.61 10.28
N LYS A 131 -5.17 6.45 8.99
CA LYS A 131 -6.41 5.83 8.52
C LYS A 131 -6.09 4.49 7.87
N GLN A 132 -6.96 3.51 8.12
CA GLN A 132 -6.88 2.20 7.50
C GLN A 132 -7.80 2.16 6.28
N VAL A 133 -7.31 1.56 5.20
CA VAL A 133 -8.15 1.03 4.12
C VAL A 133 -8.06 -0.49 4.17
N SER A 134 -9.21 -1.16 4.04
CA SER A 134 -9.23 -2.62 3.85
C SER A 134 -10.21 -3.04 2.79
N HIS A 135 -9.90 -4.16 2.15
CA HIS A 135 -10.75 -4.80 1.16
C HIS A 135 -10.56 -6.32 1.22
N THR A 136 -11.65 -7.06 1.00
CA THR A 136 -11.58 -8.51 0.85
C THR A 136 -12.20 -8.88 -0.49
N PHE A 137 -11.39 -9.48 -1.36
CA PHE A 137 -11.85 -10.04 -2.61
C PHE A 137 -12.55 -11.39 -2.37
N SER A 138 -13.70 -11.57 -2.98
CA SER A 138 -14.45 -12.82 -3.04
C SER A 138 -15.10 -12.96 -4.42
N ASP A 139 -15.43 -14.19 -4.80
CA ASP A 139 -16.21 -14.49 -6.02
C ASP A 139 -15.58 -13.91 -7.32
N TYR A 140 -14.24 -13.84 -7.37
CA TYR A 140 -13.46 -13.30 -8.51
C TYR A 140 -13.27 -14.29 -9.67
N GLY A 141 -13.74 -15.53 -9.52
CA GLY A 141 -13.54 -16.61 -10.49
C GLY A 141 -12.20 -17.35 -10.30
N PRO A 142 -12.07 -18.56 -10.88
CA PRO A 142 -10.84 -19.32 -10.81
C PRO A 142 -9.73 -18.68 -11.64
N GLY A 143 -8.48 -19.12 -11.44
CA GLY A 143 -7.35 -18.73 -12.27
C GLY A 143 -6.42 -17.69 -11.65
N MET A 144 -6.69 -17.19 -10.43
CA MET A 144 -5.79 -16.27 -9.75
C MET A 144 -4.40 -16.88 -9.58
N ARG A 145 -3.36 -16.20 -10.04
CA ARG A 145 -1.94 -16.60 -9.91
C ARG A 145 -1.07 -15.51 -9.32
N PHE A 146 -1.42 -14.23 -9.55
CA PHE A 146 -0.69 -13.11 -8.99
C PHE A 146 -1.61 -12.12 -8.30
N ILE A 147 -1.03 -11.36 -7.37
CA ILE A 147 -1.68 -10.20 -6.76
C ILE A 147 -0.75 -9.01 -6.97
N SER A 148 -1.21 -7.98 -7.68
CA SER A 148 -0.52 -6.70 -7.80
C SER A 148 -1.04 -5.73 -6.76
N PHE A 149 -0.16 -5.23 -5.89
CA PHE A 149 -0.46 -4.20 -4.89
C PHE A 149 0.35 -2.95 -5.23
N GLU A 150 -0.31 -1.84 -5.50
CA GLU A 150 0.33 -0.55 -5.79
C GLU A 150 -0.32 0.57 -4.99
N HIS A 151 0.49 1.41 -4.37
CA HIS A 151 0.01 2.56 -3.62
C HIS A 151 0.99 3.73 -3.65
N GLY A 152 0.50 4.89 -3.24
CA GLY A 152 1.32 6.07 -3.02
C GLY A 152 0.51 7.34 -3.14
N GLY A 153 1.12 8.39 -3.69
CA GLY A 153 0.50 9.70 -3.81
C GLY A 153 1.52 10.83 -3.77
N GLN A 154 1.06 12.04 -3.46
CA GLN A 154 1.86 13.26 -3.50
C GLN A 154 1.32 14.30 -2.52
N ASP A 155 2.08 15.37 -2.29
CA ASP A 155 1.61 16.51 -1.51
C ASP A 155 0.53 17.33 -2.26
N ALA A 156 -0.12 18.25 -1.53
CA ALA A 156 -1.10 19.18 -2.09
C ALA A 156 -0.56 20.61 -2.29
N LYS A 157 0.64 20.92 -1.80
CA LYS A 157 1.18 22.30 -1.73
C LYS A 157 2.40 22.56 -2.61
N PHE A 158 2.92 21.54 -3.30
CA PHE A 158 4.13 21.58 -4.10
C PHE A 158 5.36 22.05 -3.30
N TRP A 159 5.52 21.54 -2.08
CA TRP A 159 6.63 21.90 -1.19
C TRP A 159 7.79 20.92 -1.34
N ASP A 160 8.98 21.46 -1.65
CA ASP A 160 10.18 20.63 -1.76
C ASP A 160 10.47 19.88 -0.46
N GLY A 161 10.72 18.58 -0.56
CA GLY A 161 10.86 17.64 0.55
C GLY A 161 9.79 16.55 0.58
N TRP A 162 9.48 16.05 1.78
CA TRP A 162 8.59 14.90 2.00
C TRP A 162 7.32 15.31 2.75
N TYR A 163 6.50 16.07 2.04
CA TYR A 163 5.21 16.58 2.54
C TYR A 163 4.00 15.82 1.99
N GLY A 164 4.25 14.77 1.19
CA GLY A 164 3.19 13.94 0.63
C GLY A 164 2.64 12.93 1.63
N VAL A 165 1.88 11.97 1.10
CA VAL A 165 1.28 10.90 1.90
C VAL A 165 2.35 10.03 2.55
N ARG A 166 2.06 9.60 3.78
CA ARG A 166 2.84 8.58 4.50
C ARG A 166 2.09 7.28 4.48
N VAL A 167 2.75 6.18 4.17
CA VAL A 167 2.16 4.84 4.12
C VAL A 167 3.00 3.82 4.89
N THR A 168 2.36 2.86 5.55
CA THR A 168 3.03 1.77 6.28
C THR A 168 2.04 0.63 6.59
N GLY A 169 2.53 -0.46 7.16
CA GLY A 169 1.67 -1.52 7.69
C GLY A 169 0.84 -2.24 6.63
N SER A 170 1.26 -2.18 5.36
CA SER A 170 0.56 -2.80 4.24
C SER A 170 0.51 -4.32 4.41
N SER A 171 -0.64 -4.94 4.12
CA SER A 171 -0.76 -6.38 4.16
C SER A 171 -1.62 -6.95 3.04
N VAL A 172 -1.21 -8.12 2.56
CA VAL A 172 -2.00 -8.99 1.68
C VAL A 172 -1.96 -10.39 2.27
N THR A 173 -3.12 -10.97 2.53
CA THR A 173 -3.24 -12.31 3.09
C THR A 173 -4.24 -13.14 2.28
N VAL A 174 -3.97 -14.44 2.16
CA VAL A 174 -4.84 -15.39 1.44
C VAL A 174 -5.27 -16.48 2.41
N GLU A 175 -6.59 -16.71 2.50
CA GLU A 175 -7.21 -17.67 3.41
C GLU A 175 -7.64 -18.93 2.66
N VAL A 176 -6.76 -19.94 2.66
CA VAL A 176 -6.95 -21.26 2.05
C VAL A 176 -7.32 -22.32 3.08
#